data_AF-A0A0G0E900-F1
#
_entry.id   AF-A0A0G0E900-F1
#
_cell.length_a   1.000
_cell.length_b   1.000
_cell.length_c   1.000
_cell.angle_alpha   90.00
_cell.angle_beta   90.00
_cell.angle_gamma   90.00
#
_symmetry.space_group_name_H-M   'P 1'
#
loop_
_entity.id
_entity.type
_entity.pdbx_description
1 polymer ?
#
loop_
_entity_poly.entity_id
_entity_poly.type
_entity_poly.pdbx_seq_one_letter_code
_entity_poly.pdbx_strand_id
1 'polypeptide(L)'
;MNKRQLFFWSLYDFANSIVYINFILYFATWIVVDRGLSDFWYNAIFAITTIILLFTAPILATRTDLRGGRKYWLNIATIGTFLSYGLVAILAKMEGSVLLIALFFLIGQYFYQLSFVFYNPMLDDIADETNKSRVSGIGNFSSSLGFVVGILITLPFASSRITPLLISVPVFFILALPMMIFFKESKKYVDQIDTSSVQNETRASIKKMVLFFTASAA
;
A
#
# COMPACT_ATOMS: atom_id res chain seq x y z
N MET A 1 -0.03 -17.14 16.82
CA MET A 1 0.34 -16.98 15.39
C MET A 1 -0.56 -17.82 14.47
N ASN A 2 -1.38 -17.19 13.62
CA ASN A 2 -2.23 -17.88 12.65
C ASN A 2 -1.53 -18.04 11.30
N LYS A 3 -0.96 -19.22 11.02
CA LYS A 3 -0.16 -19.48 9.80
C LYS A 3 -0.93 -19.23 8.50
N ARG A 4 -2.24 -19.50 8.47
CA ARG A 4 -3.07 -19.31 7.27
C ARG A 4 -3.28 -17.83 6.96
N GLN A 5 -3.56 -17.03 7.99
CA GLN A 5 -3.71 -15.58 7.81
C GLN A 5 -2.39 -14.90 7.49
N LEU A 6 -1.29 -15.38 8.09
CA LEU A 6 0.06 -14.95 7.71
C LEU A 6 0.31 -15.15 6.21
N PHE A 7 0.00 -16.32 5.67
CA PHE A 7 0.16 -16.57 4.24
C PHE A 7 -0.63 -15.57 3.38
N PHE A 8 -1.91 -15.33 3.69
CA PHE A 8 -2.72 -14.38 2.92
C PHE A 8 -2.20 -12.94 3.03
N TRP A 9 -1.78 -12.53 4.22
CA TRP A 9 -1.21 -11.20 4.46
C TRP A 9 0.11 -11.02 3.72
N SER A 10 1.06 -11.95 3.86
CA SER A 10 2.33 -11.89 3.12
C SER A 10 2.18 -11.99 1.60
N LEU A 11 1.20 -12.77 1.12
CA LEU A 11 0.91 -12.87 -0.32
C LEU A 11 0.37 -11.54 -0.87
N TYR A 12 -0.43 -10.81 -0.08
CA TYR A 12 -0.91 -9.49 -0.45
C TYR A 12 0.25 -8.49 -0.60
N ASP A 13 1.20 -8.48 0.33
CA ASP A 13 2.40 -7.63 0.20
C ASP A 13 3.21 -7.97 -1.05
N PHE A 14 3.44 -9.26 -1.27
CA PHE A 14 4.13 -9.78 -2.46
C PHE A 14 3.45 -9.32 -3.75
N ALA A 15 2.12 -9.39 -3.81
CA ALA A 15 1.34 -8.94 -4.96
C ALA A 15 1.49 -7.43 -5.20
N ASN A 16 1.43 -6.61 -4.14
CA ASN A 16 1.60 -5.16 -4.24
C ASN A 16 2.99 -4.80 -4.75
N SER A 17 4.02 -5.50 -4.26
CA SER A 17 5.39 -5.30 -4.72
C SER A 17 5.58 -5.59 -6.21
N ILE A 18 4.92 -6.61 -6.75
CA ILE A 18 4.94 -6.92 -8.19
C ILE A 18 4.43 -5.73 -9.02
N VAL A 19 3.27 -5.17 -8.67
CA VAL A 19 2.73 -4.04 -9.46
C VAL A 19 3.55 -2.78 -9.24
N TYR A 20 4.00 -2.51 -8.02
CA TYR A 20 4.77 -1.31 -7.68
C TYR A 20 6.08 -1.22 -8.45
N ILE A 21 6.90 -2.28 -8.46
CA ILE A 21 8.20 -2.25 -9.14
C ILE A 21 8.04 -2.05 -10.65
N ASN A 22 7.00 -2.64 -11.25
CA ASN A 22 6.74 -2.48 -12.68
C ASN A 22 6.31 -1.05 -13.04
N PHE A 23 5.50 -0.40 -12.20
CA PHE A 23 5.15 1.00 -12.40
C PHE A 23 6.35 1.94 -12.19
N ILE A 24 7.24 1.65 -11.25
CA ILE A 24 8.47 2.44 -11.09
C ILE A 24 9.41 2.26 -12.28
N LEU A 25 9.66 1.03 -12.72
CA LEU A 25 10.65 0.76 -13.75
C LEU A 25 10.19 1.11 -15.16
N TYR A 26 8.92 0.86 -15.48
CA TYR A 26 8.43 0.98 -16.84
C TYR A 26 7.51 2.18 -17.04
N PHE A 27 6.55 2.40 -16.14
CA PHE A 27 5.60 3.51 -16.28
C PHE A 27 6.28 4.87 -16.06
N ALA A 28 7.14 5.00 -15.05
CA ALA A 28 7.87 6.25 -14.79
C ALA A 28 8.68 6.68 -16.01
N THR A 29 9.45 5.75 -16.59
CA THR A 29 10.26 6.05 -17.78
C THR A 29 9.38 6.34 -18.99
N TRP A 30 8.28 5.60 -19.19
CA TRP A 30 7.36 5.87 -20.29
C TRP A 30 6.72 7.26 -20.21
N ILE A 31 6.17 7.65 -19.05
CA ILE A 31 5.45 8.92 -18.93
C ILE A 31 6.40 10.12 -18.99
N VAL A 32 7.62 9.98 -18.46
CA VAL A 32 8.61 11.07 -18.45
C VAL A 32 9.36 11.17 -19.77
N VAL A 33 9.91 10.06 -20.26
CA VAL A 33 10.80 10.05 -21.43
C VAL A 33 10.01 10.00 -22.74
N ASP A 34 9.03 9.09 -22.85
CA ASP A 34 8.34 8.86 -24.13
C ASP A 34 7.17 9.82 -24.33
N ARG A 35 6.53 10.26 -23.23
CA ARG A 35 5.41 11.20 -23.26
C ARG A 35 5.78 12.63 -22.87
N GLY A 36 7.01 12.86 -22.44
CA GLY A 36 7.54 14.20 -22.16
C GLY A 36 6.94 14.88 -20.93
N LEU A 37 6.30 14.14 -20.02
CA LEU A 37 5.87 14.72 -18.74
C LEU A 37 7.11 15.06 -17.91
N SER A 38 7.20 16.28 -17.37
CA SER A 38 8.31 16.63 -16.48
C SER A 38 8.37 15.69 -15.27
N ASP A 39 9.58 15.28 -14.90
CA ASP A 39 9.85 14.48 -13.70
C ASP A 39 9.28 15.15 -12.43
N PHE A 40 9.28 16.50 -12.37
CA PHE A 40 8.64 17.24 -11.29
C PHE A 40 7.14 16.90 -11.16
N TRP A 41 6.40 16.91 -12.27
CA TRP A 41 4.96 16.62 -12.26
C TRP A 41 4.68 15.15 -11.98
N TYR A 42 5.52 14.24 -12.47
CA TYR A 42 5.44 12.82 -12.13
C TYR A 42 5.62 12.60 -10.62
N ASN A 43 6.65 13.18 -10.01
CA ASN A 43 6.91 13.06 -8.58
C ASN A 43 5.88 13.83 -7.72
N ALA A 44 5.32 14.92 -8.24
CA ALA A 44 4.25 15.65 -7.58
C ALA A 44 3.00 14.79 -7.36
N ILE A 45 2.74 13.78 -8.20
CA ILE A 45 1.64 12.83 -7.99
C ILE A 45 1.79 12.11 -6.64
N PHE A 46 2.99 11.61 -6.33
CA PHE A 46 3.25 10.95 -5.05
C PHE A 46 3.05 11.93 -3.87
N ALA A 47 3.58 13.15 -3.97
CA ALA A 47 3.41 14.15 -2.93
C ALA A 47 1.93 14.51 -2.70
N ILE A 48 1.16 14.75 -3.78
CA ILE A 48 -0.27 15.09 -3.71
C ILE A 48 -1.05 13.93 -3.09
N THR A 49 -0.81 12.70 -3.54
CA THR A 49 -1.51 11.51 -2.99
C THR A 49 -1.21 11.31 -1.51
N THR A 50 0.03 11.51 -1.07
CA THR A 50 0.41 11.43 0.34
C THR A 50 -0.23 12.55 1.16
N ILE A 51 -0.33 13.77 0.64
CA ILE A 51 -1.04 14.88 1.30
C ILE A 51 -2.53 14.54 1.46
N ILE A 52 -3.18 14.04 0.40
CA ILE A 52 -4.58 13.60 0.48
C ILE A 52 -4.72 12.47 1.51
N LEU A 53 -3.79 11.51 1.51
CA LEU A 53 -3.77 10.41 2.45
C LEU A 53 -3.61 10.88 3.90
N LEU A 54 -2.77 11.88 4.16
CA LEU A 54 -2.55 12.45 5.49
C LEU A 54 -3.86 12.91 6.14
N PHE A 55 -4.78 13.49 5.36
CA PHE A 55 -6.07 13.94 5.87
C PHE A 55 -7.12 12.82 5.91
N THR A 56 -7.10 11.90 4.94
CA THR A 56 -8.14 10.86 4.80
C THR A 56 -7.88 9.63 5.65
N ALA A 57 -6.62 9.23 5.83
CA ALA A 57 -6.24 8.03 6.56
C ALA A 57 -6.68 8.05 8.03
N PRO A 58 -6.47 9.13 8.83
CA PRO A 58 -6.92 9.15 10.22
C PRO A 58 -8.44 8.98 10.34
N ILE A 59 -9.22 9.60 9.44
CA ILE A 59 -10.68 9.53 9.44
C ILE A 59 -11.14 8.10 9.15
N LEU A 60 -10.57 7.46 8.13
CA LEU A 60 -10.96 6.11 7.75
C LEU A 60 -10.44 5.06 8.72
N ALA A 61 -9.19 5.19 9.20
CA ALA A 61 -8.59 4.31 10.19
C ALA A 61 -9.39 4.33 11.50
N THR A 62 -9.75 5.51 12.02
CA THR A 62 -10.56 5.64 13.24
C THR A 62 -11.91 4.93 13.09
N ARG A 63 -12.56 5.04 11.91
CA ARG A 63 -13.81 4.32 11.65
C ARG A 63 -13.62 2.80 11.72
N THR A 64 -12.55 2.28 11.13
CA THR A 64 -12.26 0.85 11.15
C THR A 64 -11.75 0.34 12.50
N ASP A 65 -11.11 1.19 13.28
CA ASP A 65 -10.63 0.83 14.62
C ASP A 65 -11.79 0.74 15.62
N LEU A 66 -12.81 1.58 15.46
CA LEU A 66 -14.03 1.55 16.28
C LEU A 66 -15.01 0.44 15.85
N ARG A 67 -15.26 0.30 14.55
CA ARG A 67 -16.35 -0.53 14.01
C ARG A 67 -15.87 -1.85 13.38
N GLY A 68 -14.56 -2.09 13.33
CA GLY A 68 -13.98 -3.16 12.52
C GLY A 68 -14.12 -2.90 11.01
N GLY A 69 -13.92 -3.93 10.19
CA GLY A 69 -14.11 -3.84 8.74
C GLY A 69 -12.91 -3.28 7.98
N ARG A 70 -11.68 -3.42 8.50
CA ARG A 70 -10.44 -3.07 7.79
C ARG A 70 -10.33 -3.80 6.46
N LYS A 71 -10.74 -5.07 6.39
CA LYS A 71 -10.80 -5.90 5.19
C LYS A 71 -11.72 -5.31 4.14
N TYR A 72 -12.87 -4.78 4.54
CA TYR A 72 -13.80 -4.15 3.61
C TYR A 72 -13.16 -2.93 2.94
N TRP A 73 -12.52 -2.06 3.72
CA TRP A 73 -11.84 -0.88 3.19
C TRP A 73 -10.56 -1.22 2.42
N LEU A 74 -9.82 -2.26 2.85
CA LEU A 74 -8.71 -2.83 2.09
C LEU A 74 -9.20 -3.30 0.72
N ASN A 75 -10.31 -4.05 0.65
CA ASN A 75 -10.85 -4.54 -0.61
C ASN A 75 -11.25 -3.40 -1.54
N ILE A 76 -11.88 -2.33 -1.02
CA ILE A 76 -12.18 -1.12 -1.81
C ILE A 76 -10.90 -0.51 -2.36
N ALA A 77 -9.88 -0.36 -1.51
CA ALA A 77 -8.61 0.21 -1.91
C ALA A 77 -7.92 -0.65 -3.00
N THR A 78 -7.85 -1.97 -2.81
CA THR A 78 -7.28 -2.90 -3.81
C THR A 78 -8.03 -2.85 -5.14
N ILE A 79 -9.37 -2.82 -5.13
CA ILE A 79 -10.18 -2.69 -6.34
C ILE A 79 -9.93 -1.34 -7.02
N GLY A 80 -9.87 -0.26 -6.24
CA GLY A 80 -9.53 1.08 -6.74
C GLY A 80 -8.17 1.10 -7.43
N THR A 81 -7.14 0.53 -6.80
CA THR A 81 -5.80 0.37 -7.39
C THR A 81 -5.87 -0.43 -8.69
N PHE A 82 -6.52 -1.59 -8.68
CA PHE A 82 -6.63 -2.46 -9.87
C PHE A 82 -7.30 -1.74 -11.04
N LEU A 83 -8.45 -1.09 -10.81
CA LEU A 83 -9.18 -0.37 -11.85
C LEU A 83 -8.36 0.81 -12.37
N SER A 84 -7.81 1.64 -11.49
CA SER A 84 -7.04 2.83 -11.89
C SER A 84 -5.75 2.47 -12.62
N TYR A 85 -4.97 1.52 -12.12
CA TYR A 85 -3.74 1.08 -12.79
C TYR A 85 -4.02 0.29 -14.07
N GLY A 86 -5.12 -0.48 -14.12
CA GLY A 86 -5.59 -1.12 -15.33
C GLY A 86 -5.94 -0.10 -16.41
N LEU A 87 -6.66 0.96 -16.04
CA LEU A 87 -6.96 2.08 -16.94
C LEU A 87 -5.70 2.80 -17.41
N VAL A 88 -4.73 3.03 -16.52
CA VAL A 88 -3.41 3.58 -16.91
C VAL A 88 -2.75 2.72 -17.98
N ALA A 89 -2.64 1.42 -17.76
CA ALA A 89 -1.98 0.52 -18.70
C ALA A 89 -2.71 0.43 -20.05
N ILE A 90 -4.04 0.39 -20.04
CA ILE A 90 -4.87 0.34 -21.26
C ILE A 90 -4.77 1.66 -22.03
N LEU A 91 -4.98 2.80 -21.36
CA LEU A 91 -4.91 4.12 -21.99
C LEU A 91 -3.51 4.42 -22.52
N ALA A 92 -2.46 4.01 -21.81
CA ALA A 92 -1.09 4.15 -22.29
C ALA A 92 -0.84 3.33 -23.57
N LYS A 93 -1.40 2.11 -23.66
CA LYS A 93 -1.33 1.28 -24.88
C LYS A 93 -2.12 1.88 -26.05
N MET A 94 -3.23 2.57 -25.76
CA MET A 94 -4.06 3.24 -26.77
C MET A 94 -3.56 4.65 -27.11
N GLU A 95 -2.36 5.04 -26.65
CA GLU A 95 -1.80 6.39 -26.84
C GLU A 95 -2.72 7.52 -26.36
N GLY A 96 -3.47 7.26 -25.28
CA GLY A 96 -4.40 8.21 -24.68
C GLY A 96 -3.73 9.49 -24.17
N SER A 97 -4.56 10.45 -23.79
CA SER A 97 -4.12 11.74 -23.24
C SER A 97 -3.24 11.54 -21.99
N VAL A 98 -2.04 12.13 -22.02
CA VAL A 98 -1.06 12.05 -20.92
C VAL A 98 -1.65 12.58 -19.61
N LEU A 99 -2.44 13.67 -19.68
CA LEU A 99 -3.09 14.25 -18.52
C LEU A 99 -4.09 13.29 -17.88
N LEU A 100 -4.90 12.61 -18.71
CA LEU A 100 -5.88 11.64 -18.23
C LEU A 100 -5.19 10.43 -17.59
N ILE A 101 -4.10 9.95 -18.20
CA ILE A 101 -3.29 8.86 -17.67
C ILE A 101 -2.65 9.25 -16.33
N ALA A 102 -2.08 10.45 -16.23
CA ALA A 102 -1.52 10.97 -14.99
C ALA A 102 -2.58 11.09 -13.88
N LEU A 103 -3.80 11.52 -14.22
CA LEU A 103 -4.91 11.61 -13.29
C LEU A 103 -5.34 10.23 -12.76
N PHE A 104 -5.48 9.23 -13.64
CA PHE A 104 -5.77 7.87 -13.20
C PHE A 104 -4.63 7.27 -12.39
N PHE A 105 -3.37 7.56 -12.72
CA PHE A 105 -2.23 7.13 -11.93
C PHE A 105 -2.25 7.77 -10.53
N LEU A 106 -2.61 9.05 -10.41
CA LEU A 106 -2.80 9.73 -9.13
C LEU A 106 -3.88 9.05 -8.29
N ILE A 107 -5.05 8.78 -8.86
CA ILE A 107 -6.13 8.08 -8.16
C ILE A 107 -5.68 6.67 -7.73
N GLY A 108 -5.03 5.94 -8.63
CA GLY A 108 -4.52 4.59 -8.33
C GLY A 108 -3.45 4.59 -7.25
N GLN A 109 -2.55 5.58 -7.25
CA GLN A 109 -1.53 5.75 -6.21
C GLN A 109 -2.14 6.07 -4.85
N TYR A 110 -3.18 6.91 -4.81
CA TYR A 110 -3.93 7.15 -3.57
C TYR A 110 -4.52 5.85 -3.03
N PHE A 111 -5.22 5.07 -3.86
CA PHE A 111 -5.78 3.78 -3.43
C PHE A 111 -4.71 2.77 -3.03
N TYR A 112 -3.58 2.73 -3.74
CA TYR A 112 -2.46 1.86 -3.42
C TYR A 112 -1.94 2.13 -2.00
N GLN A 113 -1.64 3.41 -1.69
CA GLN A 113 -1.20 3.80 -0.36
C GLN A 113 -2.29 3.60 0.71
N LEU A 114 -3.55 3.89 0.37
CA LEU A 114 -4.70 3.69 1.26
C LEU A 114 -4.85 2.22 1.66
N SER A 115 -4.51 1.28 0.78
CA SER A 115 -4.58 -0.14 1.11
C SER A 115 -3.62 -0.52 2.25
N PHE A 116 -2.44 0.11 2.33
CA PHE A 116 -1.47 -0.10 3.41
C PHE A 116 -1.94 0.45 4.75
N VAL A 117 -2.78 1.50 4.76
CA VAL A 117 -3.39 2.04 5.99
C VAL A 117 -4.20 0.97 6.72
N PHE A 118 -4.89 0.09 5.98
CA PHE A 118 -5.68 -0.99 6.56
C PHE A 118 -4.89 -2.30 6.70
N TYR A 119 -3.98 -2.57 5.77
CA TYR A 119 -3.17 -3.80 5.76
C TYR A 119 -2.17 -3.87 6.91
N ASN A 120 -1.48 -2.77 7.24
CA ASN A 120 -0.44 -2.78 8.28
C ASN A 120 -1.01 -3.14 9.67
N PRO A 121 -2.13 -2.55 10.14
CA PRO A 121 -2.74 -2.93 11.42
C PRO A 121 -3.32 -4.36 11.46
N MET A 122 -3.56 -5.01 10.32
CA MET A 122 -4.01 -6.41 10.29
C MET A 122 -2.92 -7.39 10.74
N LEU A 123 -1.68 -6.94 10.89
CA LEU A 123 -0.62 -7.73 11.53
C LEU A 123 -1.00 -8.15 12.96
N ASP A 124 -1.72 -7.29 13.68
CA ASP A 124 -2.20 -7.56 15.05
C ASP A 124 -3.24 -8.70 15.10
N ASP A 125 -3.92 -8.99 13.98
CA ASP A 125 -4.85 -10.12 13.88
C ASP A 125 -4.11 -11.47 13.70
N ILE A 126 -2.83 -11.43 13.30
CA ILE A 126 -2.04 -12.60 12.91
C ILE A 126 -1.10 -13.05 14.03
N ALA A 127 -0.48 -12.09 14.72
CA ALA A 127 0.59 -12.30 15.67
C ALA A 127 0.38 -11.49 16.96
N ASP A 128 0.70 -12.13 18.08
CA ASP A 128 0.88 -11.50 19.38
C ASP A 128 2.22 -10.75 19.44
N GLU A 129 2.39 -9.88 20.44
CA GLU A 129 3.57 -9.03 20.61
C GLU A 129 4.89 -9.81 20.58
N THR A 130 4.91 -11.07 21.06
CA THR A 130 6.11 -11.91 21.04
C THR A 130 6.54 -12.33 19.62
N ASN A 131 5.58 -12.51 18.71
CA ASN A 131 5.83 -13.00 17.34
C ASN A 131 5.76 -11.90 16.28
N LYS A 132 5.28 -10.69 16.64
CA LYS A 132 5.02 -9.57 15.74
C LYS A 132 6.25 -9.19 14.88
N SER A 133 7.43 -9.11 15.49
CA SER A 133 8.69 -8.84 14.79
C SER A 133 9.04 -9.90 13.74
N ARG A 134 8.84 -11.18 14.07
CA ARG A 134 9.10 -12.30 13.15
C ARG A 134 8.13 -12.28 11.98
N VAL A 135 6.85 -12.02 12.24
CA VAL A 135 5.81 -11.96 11.21
C VAL A 135 5.99 -10.77 10.27
N SER A 136 6.35 -9.60 10.81
CA SER A 136 6.75 -8.43 10.01
C SER A 136 7.98 -8.74 9.13
N GLY A 137 8.98 -9.45 9.67
CA GLY A 137 10.14 -9.91 8.89
C GLY A 137 9.76 -10.81 7.72
N ILE A 138 8.80 -11.73 7.91
CA ILE A 138 8.26 -12.58 6.83
C ILE A 138 7.53 -11.73 5.79
N GLY A 139 6.77 -10.72 6.21
CA GLY A 139 6.15 -9.74 5.31
C GLY A 139 7.16 -9.03 4.43
N ASN A 140 8.19 -8.44 5.05
CA ASN A 140 9.27 -7.74 4.34
C ASN A 140 10.02 -8.67 3.36
N PHE A 141 10.30 -9.91 3.75
CA PHE A 141 10.89 -10.90 2.85
C PHE A 141 9.98 -11.20 1.66
N SER A 142 8.69 -11.39 1.92
CA SER A 142 7.66 -11.60 0.90
C SER A 142 7.60 -10.42 -0.07
N SER A 143 7.56 -9.19 0.43
CA SER A 143 7.60 -7.96 -0.38
C SER A 143 8.86 -7.87 -1.24
N SER A 144 10.03 -8.16 -0.66
CA SER A 144 11.32 -8.17 -1.38
C SER A 144 11.36 -9.20 -2.50
N LEU A 145 10.85 -10.41 -2.25
CA LEU A 145 10.66 -11.42 -3.29
C LEU A 145 9.68 -10.94 -4.37
N GLY A 146 8.62 -10.23 -3.98
CA GLY A 146 7.66 -9.64 -4.92
C GLY A 146 8.30 -8.67 -5.89
N PHE A 147 9.28 -7.86 -5.45
CA PHE A 147 10.05 -7.01 -6.37
C PHE A 147 10.86 -7.82 -7.38
N VAL A 148 11.57 -8.84 -6.92
CA VAL A 148 12.40 -9.70 -7.80
C VAL A 148 11.52 -10.47 -8.78
N VAL A 149 10.49 -11.17 -8.30
CA VAL A 149 9.57 -11.93 -9.14
C VAL A 149 8.82 -10.99 -10.09
N GLY A 150 8.41 -9.82 -9.62
CA GLY A 150 7.72 -8.82 -10.43
C GLY A 150 8.52 -8.37 -11.64
N ILE A 151 9.84 -8.26 -11.51
CA ILE A 151 10.75 -8.00 -12.65
C ILE A 151 10.86 -9.25 -13.52
N LEU A 152 11.11 -10.42 -12.95
CA LEU A 152 11.33 -11.65 -13.71
C LEU A 152 10.15 -12.03 -14.60
N ILE A 153 8.91 -11.87 -14.12
CA ILE A 153 7.71 -12.20 -14.90
C ILE A 153 7.47 -11.24 -16.06
N THR A 154 7.91 -9.98 -15.95
CA THR A 154 7.67 -8.96 -16.98
C THR A 154 8.86 -8.71 -17.89
N LEU A 155 10.06 -9.15 -17.50
CA LEU A 155 11.30 -9.00 -18.27
C LEU A 155 11.20 -9.50 -19.72
N PRO A 156 10.54 -10.64 -20.03
CA PRO A 156 10.35 -11.07 -21.42
C PRO A 156 9.56 -10.08 -22.30
N PHE A 157 8.83 -9.16 -21.68
CA PHE A 157 7.98 -8.17 -22.32
C PHE A 157 8.56 -6.75 -22.26
N ALA A 158 9.80 -6.61 -21.77
CA ALA A 158 10.46 -5.32 -21.58
C ALA A 158 10.80 -4.58 -22.89
N SER A 159 10.59 -5.21 -24.06
CA SER A 159 10.70 -4.56 -25.36
C SER A 159 9.72 -3.40 -25.54
N SER A 160 8.60 -3.43 -24.80
CA SER A 160 7.64 -2.34 -24.67
C SER A 160 7.59 -1.89 -23.22
N ARG A 161 7.54 -0.58 -22.95
CA ARG A 161 7.39 -0.07 -21.58
C ARG A 161 5.97 -0.20 -21.02
N ILE A 162 4.98 -0.52 -21.85
CA ILE A 162 3.58 -0.63 -21.39
C ILE A 162 3.15 -2.07 -21.18
N THR A 163 3.69 -3.01 -21.95
CA THR A 163 3.30 -4.43 -21.86
C THR A 163 3.57 -5.04 -20.48
N PRO A 164 4.69 -4.75 -19.79
CA PRO A 164 4.91 -5.14 -18.39
C PRO A 164 3.75 -4.74 -17.46
N LEU A 165 3.21 -3.53 -17.61
CA LEU A 165 2.11 -3.02 -16.77
C LEU A 165 0.83 -3.82 -16.99
N LEU A 166 0.53 -4.15 -18.24
CA LEU A 166 -0.65 -4.96 -18.61
C LEU A 166 -0.59 -6.38 -18.05
N ILE A 167 0.60 -6.88 -17.71
CA ILE A 167 0.80 -8.19 -17.09
C ILE A 167 0.81 -8.06 -15.57
N SER A 168 1.53 -7.09 -15.02
CA SER A 168 1.69 -6.93 -13.58
C SER A 168 0.36 -6.59 -12.88
N VAL A 169 -0.53 -5.81 -13.50
CA VAL A 169 -1.81 -5.40 -12.90
C VAL A 169 -2.75 -6.59 -12.67
N PRO A 170 -3.06 -7.45 -13.66
CA PRO A 170 -3.83 -8.66 -13.44
C PRO A 170 -3.16 -9.63 -12.45
N VAL A 171 -1.83 -9.83 -12.54
CA VAL A 171 -1.10 -10.70 -11.62
C VAL A 171 -1.24 -10.22 -10.18
N PHE A 172 -1.06 -8.91 -9.93
CA PHE A 172 -1.30 -8.31 -8.63
C PHE A 172 -2.71 -8.62 -8.13
N PHE A 173 -3.74 -8.36 -8.94
CA PHE A 173 -5.12 -8.54 -8.50
C PHE A 173 -5.42 -10.00 -8.17
N ILE A 174 -5.02 -10.93 -9.03
CA ILE A 174 -5.20 -12.38 -8.82
C ILE A 174 -4.52 -12.83 -7.52
N LEU A 175 -3.29 -12.38 -7.27
CA LEU A 175 -2.55 -12.73 -6.05
C LEU A 175 -3.07 -12.02 -4.80
N ALA A 176 -3.76 -10.88 -4.94
CA ALA A 176 -4.42 -10.18 -3.85
C ALA A 176 -5.76 -10.82 -3.44
N LEU A 177 -6.45 -11.54 -4.35
CA LEU A 177 -7.76 -12.15 -4.11
C LEU A 177 -7.82 -13.05 -2.84
N PRO A 178 -6.83 -13.90 -2.54
CA PRO A 178 -6.87 -14.73 -1.34
C PRO A 178 -6.99 -13.91 -0.05
N MET A 179 -6.31 -12.77 0.03
CA MET A 179 -6.43 -11.83 1.16
C MET A 179 -7.83 -11.23 1.21
N MET A 180 -8.33 -10.76 0.07
CA MET A 180 -9.63 -10.08 0.01
C MET A 180 -10.81 -10.98 0.42
N ILE A 181 -10.76 -12.25 0.02
CA ILE A 181 -11.86 -13.20 0.21
C ILE A 181 -11.70 -13.93 1.55
N PHE A 182 -10.53 -14.55 1.80
CA PHE A 182 -10.38 -15.55 2.85
C PHE A 182 -9.81 -15.02 4.17
N PHE A 183 -9.24 -13.81 4.20
CA PHE A 183 -8.76 -13.23 5.46
C PHE A 183 -9.95 -13.00 6.42
N LYS A 184 -9.73 -13.34 7.69
CA LYS A 184 -10.72 -13.18 8.76
C LYS A 184 -10.14 -12.23 9.80
N GLU A 185 -10.85 -11.16 10.08
CA GLU A 185 -10.47 -10.23 11.13
C GLU A 185 -10.74 -10.86 12.50
N SER A 186 -9.89 -10.57 13.48
CA SER A 186 -10.03 -11.09 14.84
C SER A 186 -10.67 -10.08 15.80
N LYS A 187 -10.59 -8.78 15.47
CA LYS A 187 -10.97 -7.71 16.41
C LYS A 187 -12.47 -7.63 16.70
N LYS A 188 -12.74 -7.58 18.02
CA LYS A 188 -14.01 -7.29 18.67
C LYS A 188 -14.23 -5.77 18.72
N TYR A 189 -15.48 -5.38 18.47
CA TYR A 189 -16.02 -4.03 18.64
C TYR A 189 -15.69 -3.46 20.03
N VAL A 190 -15.19 -2.21 20.10
CA VAL A 190 -14.90 -1.50 21.36
C VAL A 190 -15.82 -0.27 21.42
N ASP A 191 -16.84 -0.34 22.27
CA ASP A 191 -17.90 0.68 22.39
C ASP A 191 -17.43 2.03 22.96
N GLN A 192 -16.29 2.07 23.68
CA GLN A 192 -15.78 3.28 24.33
C GLN A 192 -14.26 3.38 24.24
N ILE A 193 -13.77 4.46 23.63
CA ILE A 193 -12.36 4.87 23.74
C ILE A 193 -12.22 5.58 25.08
N ASP A 194 -11.55 4.96 26.05
CA ASP A 194 -11.09 5.68 27.24
C ASP A 194 -9.91 6.59 26.86
N THR A 195 -10.24 7.83 26.51
CA THR A 195 -9.27 8.85 26.10
C THR A 195 -8.33 9.30 27.22
N SER A 196 -8.65 8.99 28.48
CA SER A 196 -7.82 9.37 29.63
C SER A 196 -6.49 8.62 29.66
N SER A 197 -6.48 7.36 29.20
CA SER A 197 -5.27 6.53 29.08
C SER A 197 -4.30 7.05 28.00
N VAL A 198 -4.83 7.40 26.83
CA VAL A 198 -4.05 7.89 25.67
C VAL A 198 -3.42 9.26 25.95
N GLN A 199 -4.13 10.16 26.63
CA GLN A 199 -3.58 11.48 26.98
C GLN A 199 -2.39 11.37 27.94
N ASN A 200 -2.44 10.42 28.87
CA ASN A 200 -1.36 10.18 29.82
C ASN A 200 -0.12 9.54 29.16
N GLU A 201 -0.32 8.56 28.26
CA GLU A 201 0.78 7.95 27.50
C GLU A 201 1.44 8.92 26.52
N THR A 202 0.65 9.79 25.89
CA THR A 202 1.16 10.82 24.97
C THR A 202 2.04 11.83 25.72
N ARG A 203 1.57 12.31 26.89
CA ARG A 203 2.38 13.19 27.75
C ARG A 203 3.66 12.52 28.23
N ALA A 204 3.61 11.25 28.60
CA ALA A 204 4.77 10.49 29.03
C ALA A 204 5.79 10.30 27.89
N SER A 205 5.32 10.02 26.67
CA SER A 205 6.15 9.83 25.48
C SER A 205 6.82 11.13 25.02
N ILE A 206 6.09 12.24 25.02
CA ILE A 206 6.66 13.58 24.75
C ILE A 206 7.74 13.92 25.77
N LYS A 207 7.50 13.64 27.06
CA LYS A 207 8.50 13.89 28.12
C LYS A 207 9.77 13.08 27.92
N LYS A 208 9.67 11.80 27.53
CA LYS A 208 10.81 10.94 27.20
C LYS A 208 11.57 11.45 25.96
N MET A 209 10.84 11.88 24.94
CA MET A 209 11.43 12.43 23.72
C MET A 209 12.20 13.72 23.99
N VAL A 210 11.62 14.66 24.74
CA VAL A 210 12.30 15.90 25.15
C VAL A 210 13.56 15.58 25.96
N LEU A 211 13.47 14.68 26.94
CA LEU A 211 14.61 14.27 27.76
C LEU A 211 15.75 13.69 26.90
N PHE A 212 15.41 12.83 25.93
CA PHE A 212 16.36 12.24 24.99
C PHE A 212 17.10 13.30 24.17
N PHE A 213 16.36 14.27 23.60
CA PHE A 213 16.99 15.36 22.84
C PHE A 213 17.85 16.27 23.71
N THR A 214 17.43 16.58 24.94
CA THR A 214 18.23 17.40 25.87
C THR A 214 19.49 16.68 26.34
N ALA A 215 19.44 15.37 26.56
CA ALA A 215 20.60 14.57 26.97
C ALA A 215 21.57 14.31 25.81
N SER A 216 21.08 14.24 24.57
CA SER A 216 21.92 14.07 23.38
C SER A 216 22.61 15.38 22.94
N ALA A 217 22.18 16.53 23.44
CA ALA A 217 22.75 17.84 23.13
C ALA A 217 23.70 18.38 24.22
N ALA A 218 23.86 17.64 25.32
CA ALA A 218 24.79 17.92 26.42
C ALA A 218 26.04 17.04 26.30
#